data_AF-A0A9D6TC58-F1
#
_entry.id   AF-A0A9D6TC58-F1
#
_cell.length_a   1.000
_cell.length_b   1.000
_cell.length_c   1.000
_cell.angle_alpha   90.00
_cell.angle_beta   90.00
_cell.angle_gamma   90.00
#
_symmetry.space_group_name_H-M   'P 1'
#
loop_
_entity.id
_entity.type
_entity.pdbx_description
1 polymer ?
#
loop_
_entity_poly.entity_id
_entity_poly.type
_entity_poly.pdbx_seq_one_letter_code
_entity_poly.pdbx_strand_id
1 'polypeptide(L)'
;MWRLLEDVAGLERRVGALYERYAELFQHAPQAAAFWREMAGEERVHALVVAAAREVFPATAPALPGEWTVQLKGIERLLGELESRAGAGLALEEAFAAAEELEATELNTVTQLIVRHAGRGFARLGPLVNDAGVDQHHQRMAEARRRFCAA
;
A
#
# COMPACT_ATOMS: atom_id res chain seq x y z
N MET A 1 -14.21 3.67 -13.63
CA MET A 1 -13.74 4.40 -12.44
C MET A 1 -14.07 3.67 -11.15
N TRP A 2 -15.34 3.37 -10.81
CA TRP A 2 -15.64 2.69 -9.54
C TRP A 2 -14.96 1.32 -9.35
N ARG A 3 -14.94 0.48 -10.37
CA ARG A 3 -14.23 -0.82 -10.33
C ARG A 3 -12.74 -0.63 -10.01
N LEU A 4 -12.14 0.41 -10.55
CA LEU A 4 -10.73 0.72 -10.33
C LEU A 4 -10.45 1.17 -8.89
N LEU A 5 -11.32 1.99 -8.30
CA LEU A 5 -11.23 2.34 -6.88
C LEU A 5 -11.41 1.11 -5.98
N GLU A 6 -12.31 0.19 -6.34
CA GLU A 6 -12.48 -1.08 -5.63
C GLU A 6 -11.24 -1.98 -5.73
N ASP A 7 -10.66 -2.09 -6.92
CA ASP A 7 -9.45 -2.88 -7.18
C ASP A 7 -8.27 -2.33 -6.36
N VAL A 8 -8.07 -1.01 -6.36
CA VAL A 8 -7.01 -0.35 -5.57
C VAL A 8 -7.24 -0.54 -4.08
N ALA A 9 -8.43 -0.24 -3.56
CA ALA A 9 -8.73 -0.48 -2.15
C ALA A 9 -8.57 -1.97 -1.77
N GLY A 10 -8.79 -2.88 -2.72
CA GLY A 10 -8.53 -4.31 -2.57
C GLY A 10 -7.05 -4.63 -2.42
N LEU A 11 -6.19 -4.00 -3.23
CA LEU A 11 -4.74 -4.12 -3.11
C LEU A 11 -4.24 -3.57 -1.78
N GLU A 12 -4.64 -2.35 -1.38
CA GLU A 12 -4.25 -1.76 -0.09
C GLU A 12 -4.59 -2.69 1.09
N ARG A 13 -5.79 -3.28 1.10
CA ARG A 13 -6.18 -4.27 2.12
C ARG A 13 -5.28 -5.51 2.13
N ARG A 14 -4.89 -6.00 0.96
CA ARG A 14 -4.03 -7.17 0.83
C ARG A 14 -2.60 -6.87 1.27
N VAL A 15 -2.07 -5.69 0.95
CA VAL A 15 -0.77 -5.23 1.45
C VAL A 15 -0.80 -5.13 2.98
N GLY A 16 -1.83 -4.50 3.56
CA GLY A 16 -1.99 -4.45 5.01
C GLY A 16 -2.03 -5.84 5.66
N ALA A 17 -2.77 -6.79 5.07
CA ALA A 17 -2.81 -8.17 5.54
C ALA A 17 -1.47 -8.89 5.40
N LEU A 18 -0.69 -8.61 4.35
CA LEU A 18 0.67 -9.13 4.20
C LEU A 18 1.59 -8.61 5.32
N TYR A 19 1.53 -7.32 5.64
CA TYR A 19 2.33 -6.73 6.71
C TYR A 19 1.92 -7.24 8.10
N GLU A 20 0.65 -7.52 8.35
CA GLU A 20 0.23 -8.25 9.57
C GLU A 20 0.89 -9.62 9.68
N ARG A 21 0.93 -10.38 8.58
CA ARG A 21 1.60 -11.69 8.56
C ARG A 21 3.09 -11.57 8.81
N TYR A 22 3.75 -10.55 8.26
CA TYR A 22 5.16 -10.27 8.56
C TYR A 22 5.36 -9.92 10.05
N ALA A 23 4.46 -9.16 10.65
CA ALA A 23 4.52 -8.87 12.09
C ALA A 23 4.44 -10.14 12.95
N GLU A 24 3.60 -11.10 12.56
CA GLU A 24 3.49 -12.41 13.22
C GLU A 24 4.74 -13.27 13.02
N LEU A 25 5.22 -13.36 11.77
CA LEU A 25 6.40 -14.13 11.40
C LEU A 25 7.66 -13.65 12.14
N PHE A 26 7.82 -12.34 12.26
CA PHE A 26 8.97 -11.69 12.88
C PHE A 26 8.75 -11.29 14.34
N GLN A 27 7.80 -11.91 15.05
CA GLN A 27 7.52 -11.61 16.46
C GLN A 27 8.74 -11.75 17.40
N HIS A 28 9.73 -12.55 17.00
CA HIS A 28 11.00 -12.71 17.71
C HIS A 28 11.90 -11.46 17.64
N ALA A 29 11.65 -10.56 16.69
CA ALA A 29 12.29 -9.25 16.53
C ALA A 29 11.25 -8.14 16.83
N PRO A 30 11.03 -7.77 18.10
CA PRO A 30 9.85 -6.99 18.51
C PRO A 30 9.77 -5.61 17.87
N GLN A 31 10.91 -4.97 17.57
CA GLN A 31 10.92 -3.67 16.88
C GLN A 31 10.48 -3.79 15.42
N ALA A 32 10.92 -4.85 14.71
CA ALA A 32 10.49 -5.10 13.34
C ALA A 32 9.00 -5.50 13.31
N ALA A 33 8.56 -6.36 14.23
CA ALA A 33 7.15 -6.71 14.33
C ALA A 33 6.24 -5.51 14.64
N ALA A 34 6.69 -4.58 15.49
CA ALA A 34 5.96 -3.34 15.75
C ALA A 34 5.87 -2.46 14.49
N PHE A 35 6.98 -2.30 13.77
CA PHE A 35 7.01 -1.57 12.50
C PHE A 35 6.02 -2.15 11.48
N TRP A 36 6.03 -3.48 11.28
CA TRP A 36 5.09 -4.12 10.36
C TRP A 36 3.62 -3.92 10.74
N ARG A 37 3.28 -3.89 12.04
CA ARG A 37 1.90 -3.59 12.49
C ARG A 37 1.51 -2.14 12.22
N GLU A 38 2.45 -1.21 12.36
CA GLU A 38 2.24 0.21 12.04
C GLU A 38 1.94 0.36 10.54
N MET A 39 2.81 -0.18 9.68
CA MET A 39 2.61 -0.18 8.23
C MET A 39 1.27 -0.82 7.84
N ALA A 40 0.93 -1.97 8.43
CA ALA A 40 -0.37 -2.60 8.18
C ALA A 40 -1.56 -1.72 8.55
N GLY A 41 -1.45 -0.96 9.65
CA GLY A 41 -2.47 0.00 10.07
C GLY A 41 -2.66 1.13 9.07
N GLU A 42 -1.56 1.64 8.53
CA GLU A 42 -1.56 2.69 7.49
C GLU A 42 -2.22 2.20 6.20
N GLU A 43 -1.92 0.98 5.74
CA GLU A 43 -2.57 0.43 4.54
C GLU A 43 -4.07 0.22 4.69
N ARG A 44 -4.54 -0.10 5.91
CA ARG A 44 -5.98 -0.14 6.17
C ARG A 44 -6.61 1.25 6.05
N VAL A 45 -5.91 2.30 6.46
CA VAL A 45 -6.37 3.70 6.27
C VAL A 45 -6.39 4.03 4.79
N HIS A 46 -5.36 3.67 4.01
CA HIS A 46 -5.35 3.85 2.55
C HIS A 46 -6.56 3.21 1.88
N ALA A 47 -6.85 1.95 2.20
CA ALA A 47 -8.01 1.25 1.68
C ALA A 47 -9.33 1.99 1.98
N LEU A 48 -9.47 2.57 3.18
CA LEU A 48 -10.64 3.34 3.56
C LEU A 48 -10.74 4.67 2.80
N VAL A 49 -9.63 5.38 2.65
CA VAL A 49 -9.57 6.64 1.88
C VAL A 49 -9.94 6.42 0.42
N VAL A 50 -9.38 5.38 -0.21
CA VAL A 50 -9.70 5.01 -1.60
C VAL A 50 -11.17 4.59 -1.73
N ALA A 51 -11.70 3.83 -0.78
CA ALA A 51 -13.11 3.43 -0.79
C ALA A 51 -14.03 4.66 -0.64
N ALA A 52 -13.70 5.57 0.27
CA ALA A 52 -14.45 6.81 0.50
C ALA A 52 -14.41 7.75 -0.72
N ALA A 53 -13.35 7.69 -1.53
CA ALA A 53 -13.25 8.48 -2.75
C ALA A 53 -14.46 8.25 -3.69
N ARG A 54 -15.07 7.06 -3.69
CA ARG A 54 -16.27 6.76 -4.48
C ARG A 54 -17.44 7.71 -4.21
N GLU A 55 -17.59 8.16 -2.97
CA GLU A 55 -18.66 9.08 -2.55
C GLU A 55 -18.40 10.52 -2.98
N VAL A 56 -17.15 10.84 -3.32
CA VAL A 56 -16.71 12.20 -3.66
C VAL A 56 -16.48 12.37 -5.16
N PHE A 57 -16.25 11.26 -5.88
CA PHE A 57 -16.11 11.27 -7.33
C PHE A 57 -17.48 11.35 -8.02
N PRO A 58 -17.70 12.33 -8.91
CA PRO A 58 -18.92 12.36 -9.71
C PRO A 58 -18.96 11.14 -10.64
N ALA A 59 -20.17 10.62 -10.89
CA ALA A 59 -20.40 9.50 -11.83
C ALA A 59 -19.83 9.75 -13.24
N THR A 60 -19.62 11.02 -13.59
CA THR A 60 -19.06 11.49 -14.86
C THR A 60 -17.54 11.63 -14.85
N ALA A 61 -16.84 11.16 -13.81
CA ALA A 61 -15.39 11.19 -13.77
C ALA A 61 -14.81 10.43 -14.99
N PRO A 62 -13.83 11.02 -15.71
CA PRO A 62 -13.24 10.38 -16.88
C PRO A 62 -12.65 9.03 -16.49
N ALA A 63 -12.73 8.04 -17.37
CA ALA A 63 -12.02 6.78 -17.15
C ALA A 63 -10.52 7.06 -16.98
N LEU A 64 -9.88 6.40 -16.01
CA LEU A 64 -8.42 6.47 -15.93
C LEU A 64 -7.81 5.85 -17.19
N PRO A 65 -6.65 6.35 -17.68
CA PRO A 65 -5.93 5.79 -18.82
C PRO A 65 -5.76 4.26 -18.77
N GLY A 66 -5.73 3.60 -19.94
CA GLY A 66 -5.57 2.14 -20.03
C GLY A 66 -4.28 1.61 -19.39
N GLU A 67 -3.25 2.42 -19.32
CA GLU A 67 -1.94 2.14 -18.70
C GLU A 67 -2.05 1.72 -17.23
N TRP A 68 -3.03 2.29 -16.49
CA TRP A 68 -3.29 1.95 -15.08
C TRP A 68 -3.73 0.50 -14.89
N THR A 69 -4.45 -0.06 -15.87
CA THR A 69 -4.88 -1.46 -15.79
C THR A 69 -3.69 -2.40 -15.89
N VAL A 70 -2.65 -2.02 -16.65
CA VAL A 70 -1.43 -2.81 -16.80
C VAL A 70 -0.59 -2.73 -15.53
N GLN A 71 -0.44 -1.53 -14.96
CA GLN A 71 0.29 -1.32 -13.71
C GLN A 71 -0.34 -2.06 -12.53
N LEU A 72 -1.66 -1.99 -12.36
CA LEU A 72 -2.35 -2.70 -11.27
C LEU A 72 -2.20 -4.22 -11.37
N LYS A 73 -2.21 -4.78 -12.58
CA LYS A 73 -1.92 -6.21 -12.79
C LYS A 73 -0.49 -6.56 -12.39
N GLY A 74 0.47 -5.65 -12.65
CA GLY A 74 1.85 -5.79 -12.22
C GLY A 74 1.97 -5.85 -10.70
N ILE A 75 1.31 -4.91 -10.01
CA ILE A 75 1.26 -4.86 -8.54
C ILE A 75 0.56 -6.10 -7.97
N GLU A 76 -0.59 -6.47 -8.54
CA GLU A 76 -1.35 -7.64 -8.12
C GLU A 76 -0.53 -8.93 -8.23
N ARG A 77 0.24 -9.07 -9.32
CA ARG A 77 1.16 -10.20 -9.51
C ARG A 77 2.26 -10.21 -8.47
N LEU A 78 2.96 -9.10 -8.28
CA LEU A 78 4.02 -8.99 -7.27
C LEU A 78 3.47 -9.32 -5.88
N LEU A 79 2.35 -8.73 -5.50
CA LEU A 79 1.70 -8.98 -4.23
C LEU A 79 1.32 -10.46 -4.06
N GLY A 80 0.77 -11.10 -5.09
CA GLY A 80 0.46 -12.54 -5.06
C GLY A 80 1.71 -13.41 -4.88
N GLU A 81 2.82 -13.05 -5.53
CA GLU A 81 4.11 -13.71 -5.35
C GLU A 81 4.61 -13.56 -3.89
N LEU A 82 4.50 -12.36 -3.30
CA LEU A 82 4.90 -12.10 -1.91
C LEU A 82 4.00 -12.80 -0.89
N GLU A 83 2.68 -12.78 -1.10
CA GLU A 83 1.71 -13.50 -0.28
C GLU A 83 1.99 -15.00 -0.24
N SER A 84 2.40 -15.58 -1.39
CA SER A 84 2.76 -17.00 -1.47
C SER A 84 4.07 -17.33 -0.74
N ARG A 85 5.00 -16.37 -0.69
CA ARG A 85 6.31 -16.50 -0.04
C ARG A 85 6.28 -16.20 1.45
N ALA A 86 5.26 -15.50 1.96
CA ALA A 86 5.10 -15.14 3.37
C ALA A 86 4.88 -16.34 4.33
N GLY A 87 5.11 -17.58 3.87
CA GLY A 87 5.10 -18.81 4.66
C GLY A 87 6.41 -19.11 5.39
N ALA A 88 6.49 -20.29 6.01
CA ALA A 88 7.62 -20.68 6.86
C ALA A 88 8.95 -20.66 6.11
N GLY A 89 9.86 -19.77 6.53
CA GLY A 89 11.25 -19.72 6.05
C GLY A 89 11.70 -18.39 5.43
N LEU A 90 10.82 -17.41 5.25
CA LEU A 90 11.21 -16.09 4.71
C LEU A 90 12.11 -15.34 5.72
N ALA A 91 13.29 -14.91 5.28
CA ALA A 91 14.19 -14.13 6.13
C ALA A 91 13.71 -12.68 6.27
N LEU A 92 14.05 -12.02 7.39
CA LEU A 92 13.64 -10.64 7.68
C LEU A 92 14.10 -9.66 6.60
N GLU A 93 15.35 -9.77 6.16
CA GLU A 93 15.92 -8.94 5.09
C GLU A 93 15.20 -9.16 3.75
N GLU A 94 14.81 -10.40 3.44
CA GLU A 94 14.08 -10.70 2.21
C GLU A 94 12.66 -10.11 2.24
N ALA A 95 12.01 -10.14 3.41
CA ALA A 95 10.69 -9.54 3.58
C ALA A 95 10.74 -8.01 3.45
N PHE A 96 11.75 -7.36 4.04
CA PHE A 96 11.95 -5.92 3.86
C PHE A 96 12.29 -5.54 2.42
N ALA A 97 13.19 -6.29 1.76
CA ALA A 97 13.54 -6.04 0.36
C ALA A 97 12.33 -6.17 -0.57
N ALA A 98 11.52 -7.20 -0.36
CA ALA A 98 10.29 -7.44 -1.10
C ALA A 98 9.23 -6.35 -0.87
N ALA A 99 9.03 -5.95 0.39
CA ALA A 99 8.11 -4.89 0.73
C ALA A 99 8.59 -3.54 0.19
N GLU A 100 9.90 -3.27 0.22
CA GLU A 100 10.49 -2.07 -0.39
C GLU A 100 10.23 -2.03 -1.89
N GLU A 101 10.41 -3.15 -2.61
CA GLU A 101 10.05 -3.25 -4.03
C GLU A 101 8.56 -2.99 -4.26
N LEU A 102 7.69 -3.58 -3.42
CA LEU A 102 6.24 -3.35 -3.50
C LEU A 102 5.89 -1.87 -3.25
N GLU A 103 6.49 -1.22 -2.27
CA GLU A 103 6.26 0.19 -1.93
C GLU A 103 6.88 1.16 -2.94
N ALA A 104 7.94 0.73 -3.63
CA ALA A 104 8.50 1.42 -4.77
C ALA A 104 7.62 1.31 -6.01
N THR A 105 6.70 0.33 -6.05
CA THR A 105 5.70 0.29 -7.12
C THR A 105 4.69 1.42 -6.94
N GLU A 106 3.99 1.71 -8.03
CA GLU A 106 3.04 2.80 -8.18
C GLU A 106 1.81 2.74 -7.25
N LEU A 107 1.75 1.91 -6.21
CA LEU A 107 0.61 1.88 -5.27
C LEU A 107 0.42 3.27 -4.60
N ASN A 108 1.51 3.87 -4.14
CA ASN A 108 1.53 5.25 -3.65
C ASN A 108 1.16 6.26 -4.77
N THR A 109 1.63 6.03 -5.99
CA THR A 109 1.29 6.85 -7.17
C THR A 109 -0.21 6.79 -7.49
N VAL A 110 -0.85 5.63 -7.36
CA VAL A 110 -2.27 5.40 -7.63
C VAL A 110 -3.14 6.11 -6.59
N THR A 111 -2.78 6.02 -5.30
CA THR A 111 -3.47 6.76 -4.24
C THR A 111 -3.30 8.28 -4.44
N GLN A 112 -2.10 8.78 -4.75
CA GLN A 112 -1.89 10.18 -5.11
C GLN A 112 -2.69 10.61 -6.35
N LEU A 113 -2.89 9.73 -7.33
CA LEU A 113 -3.62 10.04 -8.56
C LEU A 113 -5.13 10.10 -8.37
N ILE A 114 -5.69 9.16 -7.61
CA ILE A 114 -7.09 9.20 -7.18
C ILE A 114 -7.36 10.53 -6.48
N VAL A 115 -6.40 10.95 -5.66
CA VAL A 115 -6.46 12.21 -4.96
C VAL A 115 -6.37 13.40 -5.92
N ARG A 116 -5.38 13.43 -6.84
CA ARG A 116 -5.26 14.49 -7.87
C ARG A 116 -6.48 14.59 -8.78
N HIS A 117 -7.13 13.48 -9.10
CA HIS A 117 -8.30 13.44 -9.99
C HIS A 117 -9.62 13.73 -9.26
N ALA A 118 -9.64 13.75 -7.93
CA ALA A 118 -10.84 14.09 -7.15
C ALA A 118 -11.29 15.55 -7.36
N GLY A 119 -10.46 16.41 -7.98
CA GLY A 119 -10.83 17.79 -8.34
C GLY A 119 -11.31 18.59 -7.12
N ARG A 120 -12.53 19.13 -7.15
CA ARG A 120 -13.10 19.84 -5.98
C ARG A 120 -13.37 18.93 -4.76
N GLY A 121 -13.46 17.61 -4.97
CA GLY A 121 -13.55 16.60 -3.92
C GLY A 121 -12.23 16.42 -3.14
N PHE A 122 -11.09 16.80 -3.73
CA PHE A 122 -9.78 16.79 -3.05
C PHE A 122 -9.79 17.64 -1.77
N ALA A 123 -10.53 18.76 -1.73
CA ALA A 123 -10.60 19.58 -0.51
C ALA A 123 -11.18 18.82 0.70
N ARG A 124 -11.96 17.76 0.47
CA ARG A 124 -12.52 16.90 1.54
C ARG A 124 -11.64 15.70 1.87
N LEU A 125 -10.82 15.24 0.92
CA LEU A 125 -9.96 14.06 1.07
C LEU A 125 -8.51 14.41 1.40
N GLY A 126 -8.05 15.62 1.04
CA GLY A 126 -6.66 16.06 1.18
C GLY A 126 -6.10 15.93 2.60
N PRO A 127 -6.83 16.31 3.67
CA PRO A 127 -6.37 16.07 5.04
C PRO A 127 -6.20 14.59 5.35
N LEU A 128 -7.15 13.74 4.94
CA LEU A 128 -7.10 12.29 5.18
C LEU A 128 -5.93 11.61 4.46
N VAL A 129 -5.54 12.13 3.29
CA VAL A 129 -4.45 11.60 2.48
C VAL A 129 -3.09 12.01 3.05
N ASN A 130 -2.95 13.29 3.43
CA ASN A 130 -1.74 13.77 4.08
C ASN A 130 -1.47 13.07 5.42
N ASP A 131 -2.52 12.86 6.22
CA ASP A 131 -2.43 12.14 7.49
C ASP A 131 -2.15 10.64 7.32
N ALA A 132 -2.48 10.07 6.15
CA ALA A 132 -2.25 8.66 5.88
C ALA A 132 -0.80 8.32 5.49
N GLY A 133 0.05 9.30 5.17
CA GLY A 133 1.49 9.07 5.01
C GLY A 133 1.94 8.36 3.72
N VAL A 134 1.04 8.25 2.73
CA VAL A 134 1.23 7.62 1.40
C VAL A 134 2.59 7.94 0.76
N ASP A 135 3.12 9.15 0.94
CA ASP A 135 4.34 9.59 0.25
C ASP A 135 5.65 9.04 0.87
N GLN A 136 5.59 8.33 2.00
CA GLN A 136 6.78 8.01 2.80
C GLN A 136 7.05 6.51 2.99
N HIS A 137 6.15 5.63 2.57
CA HIS A 137 6.27 4.19 2.85
C HIS A 137 7.55 3.58 2.29
N HIS A 138 7.89 3.83 1.03
CA HIS A 138 9.13 3.35 0.42
C HIS A 138 10.38 3.80 1.19
N GLN A 139 10.46 5.08 1.58
CA GLN A 139 11.60 5.59 2.34
C GLN A 139 11.67 4.95 3.74
N ARG A 140 10.53 4.85 4.44
CA ARG A 140 10.44 4.21 5.76
C ARG A 140 10.82 2.74 5.69
N MET A 141 10.42 2.03 4.64
CA MET A 141 10.79 0.63 4.40
C MET A 141 12.29 0.48 4.20
N ALA A 142 12.91 1.34 3.37
CA ALA A 142 14.35 1.34 3.15
C ALA A 142 15.15 1.68 4.42
N GLU A 143 14.66 2.63 5.24
CA GLU A 143 15.24 2.95 6.55
C GLU A 143 15.10 1.81 7.55
N ALA A 144 13.92 1.20 7.63
CA ALA A 144 13.65 0.05 8.49
C ALA A 144 14.52 -1.15 8.12
N ARG A 145 14.67 -1.44 6.83
CA ARG A 145 15.58 -2.47 6.31
C ARG A 145 17.00 -2.25 6.81
N ARG A 146 17.55 -1.04 6.60
CA ARG A 146 18.89 -0.69 7.11
C ARG A 146 19.00 -0.83 8.63
N ARG A 147 17.95 -0.47 9.36
CA ARG A 147 17.96 -0.51 10.83
C ARG A 147 17.86 -1.92 11.40
N PHE A 148 17.03 -2.77 10.82
CA PHE A 148 16.69 -4.08 11.40
C PHE A 148 17.47 -5.24 10.79
N CYS A 149 18.10 -5.03 9.64
CA CYS A 149 18.80 -6.07 8.91
C CYS A 149 20.30 -5.80 8.71
N ALA A 150 20.81 -4.62 9.11
CA ALA A 150 22.24 -4.42 9.24
C ALA A 150 22.78 -5.27 10.39
N ALA A 151 23.75 -6.14 10.07
CA ALA A 151 24.49 -6.95 11.03
C ALA A 151 25.46 -6.13 11.87
#